data_AF-A0A4P7WX88-F1
#
_entry.id   AF-A0A4P7WX88-F1
#
_cell.length_a   1.000
_cell.length_b   1.000
_cell.length_c   1.000
_cell.angle_alpha   90.00
_cell.angle_beta   90.00
_cell.angle_gamma   90.00
#
_symmetry.space_group_name_H-M   'P 1'
#
loop_
_entity.id
_entity.type
_entity.pdbx_description
1 polymer ?
#
loop_
_entity_poly.entity_id
_entity_poly.type
_entity_poly.pdbx_seq_one_letter_code
_entity_poly.pdbx_strand_id
1 'polypeptide(L)'
;MNTRIFKIALVVSIALNLSCKKSEAKLSEFKYADQPNAVDCKSGYDDLLKEALYAFESDILNKYDQKGQNKLRAYRAYISSFISNRTELEKTVTPHTKAVFDILKSKTELWDDNHLNYNSAVVKCISDNIEDNGLKQTLNALITTNSMRSELFASPLSSNTSYARDTNLATFVALDLYYSKLNAVDFTNLDLTANIAKAQPIDFNKKPTATPIQKKVPNTAVDHTGHNH
;
A
#
# COMPACT_ATOMS: atom_id res chain seq x y z
N MET A 1 36.16 39.97 33.60
CA MET A 1 35.12 39.42 32.71
C MET A 1 33.81 39.41 33.47
N ASN A 2 32.81 40.16 33.02
CA ASN A 2 31.61 40.48 33.81
C ASN A 2 30.77 39.21 34.02
N THR A 3 30.57 38.76 35.27
CA THR A 3 29.92 37.48 35.61
C THR A 3 28.49 37.37 35.05
N ARG A 4 27.87 38.50 34.71
CA ARG A 4 26.57 38.57 34.03
C ARG A 4 26.62 38.09 32.57
N ILE A 5 27.72 38.35 31.86
CA ILE A 5 27.89 37.92 30.46
C ILE A 5 28.07 36.39 30.39
N PHE A 6 28.80 35.83 31.35
CA PHE A 6 29.02 34.38 31.43
C PHE A 6 27.72 33.60 31.72
N LYS A 7 26.84 34.16 32.58
CA LYS A 7 25.52 33.57 32.88
C LYS A 7 24.60 33.60 31.66
N ILE A 8 24.60 34.68 30.88
CA ILE A 8 23.78 34.79 29.67
C ILE A 8 24.28 33.81 28.59
N ALA A 9 25.60 33.70 28.40
CA ALA A 9 26.19 32.75 27.45
C ALA A 9 25.87 31.28 27.80
N LEU A 10 25.85 30.94 29.10
CA LEU A 10 25.48 29.61 29.58
C LEU A 10 24.01 29.28 29.32
N VAL A 11 23.09 30.23 29.60
CA VAL A 11 21.64 30.05 29.40
C VAL A 11 21.29 29.93 27.91
N VAL A 12 21.94 30.72 27.04
CA VAL A 12 21.74 30.64 25.59
C VAL A 12 22.28 29.31 25.03
N SER A 13 23.41 28.81 25.55
CA SER A 13 23.96 27.50 25.15
C SER A 13 23.05 26.33 25.56
N ILE A 14 22.39 26.41 26.72
CA ILE A 14 21.41 25.40 27.17
C ILE A 14 20.13 25.47 26.32
N ALA A 15 19.67 26.68 25.99
CA ALA A 15 18.48 26.87 25.14
C ALA A 15 18.67 26.39 23.70
N LEU A 16 19.88 26.48 23.15
CA LEU A 16 20.21 25.99 21.80
C LEU A 16 20.30 24.45 21.73
N ASN A 17 20.63 23.77 22.83
CA ASN A 17 20.64 22.30 22.90
C ASN A 17 19.25 21.69 23.22
N LEU A 18 18.28 22.54 23.59
CA LEU A 18 16.87 22.19 23.70
C LEU A 18 16.11 22.37 22.37
N SER A 19 16.84 22.64 21.27
CA SER A 19 16.27 22.50 19.93
C SER A 19 15.66 21.11 19.83
N CYS A 20 14.34 21.07 19.62
CA CYS A 20 13.51 19.89 19.68
C CYS A 20 14.25 18.69 19.10
N LYS A 21 14.53 17.68 19.94
CA LYS A 21 14.68 16.32 19.43
C LYS A 21 13.33 16.02 18.81
N LYS A 22 13.17 16.25 17.50
CA LYS A 22 12.14 15.58 16.72
C LYS A 22 12.40 14.11 17.00
N SER A 23 11.58 13.56 17.90
CA SER A 23 11.49 12.13 18.08
C SER A 23 11.15 11.59 16.71
N GLU A 24 12.15 11.08 15.99
CA GLU A 24 11.88 10.31 14.78
C GLU A 24 10.87 9.26 15.19
N ALA A 25 9.69 9.28 14.58
CA ALA A 25 8.70 8.25 14.83
C ALA A 25 9.39 6.90 14.56
N LYS A 26 9.49 6.07 15.59
CA LYS A 26 10.02 4.72 15.46
C LYS A 26 8.85 3.77 15.50
N LEU A 27 8.84 2.81 14.58
CA LEU A 27 7.83 1.76 14.59
C LEU A 27 8.13 0.88 15.80
N SER A 28 7.14 0.68 16.66
CA SER A 28 7.31 -0.18 17.83
C SER A 28 7.53 -1.64 17.44
N GLU A 29 6.97 -2.05 16.29
CA GLU A 29 7.01 -3.42 15.80
C GLU A 29 6.83 -3.47 14.27
N PHE A 30 7.65 -4.25 13.60
CA PHE A 30 7.48 -4.61 12.19
C PHE A 30 6.72 -5.94 12.11
N LYS A 31 5.41 -5.89 11.84
CA LYS A 31 4.53 -7.07 11.84
C LYS A 31 4.79 -7.99 10.66
N TYR A 32 5.40 -7.49 9.60
CA TYR A 32 5.61 -8.22 8.35
C TYR A 32 7.10 -8.45 8.08
N ALA A 33 7.93 -8.49 9.13
CA ALA A 33 9.37 -8.74 9.01
C ALA A 33 9.68 -10.07 8.32
N ASP A 34 8.85 -11.10 8.55
CA ASP A 34 8.99 -12.45 7.99
C ASP A 34 8.45 -12.59 6.55
N GLN A 35 7.84 -11.54 6.00
CA GLN A 35 7.37 -11.54 4.61
C GLN A 35 8.53 -11.30 3.63
N PRO A 36 8.42 -11.76 2.36
CA PRO A 36 9.40 -11.46 1.34
C PRO A 36 9.63 -9.95 1.18
N ASN A 37 10.85 -9.57 0.77
CA ASN A 37 11.16 -8.17 0.48
C ASN A 37 10.19 -7.60 -0.56
N ALA A 38 9.66 -6.41 -0.28
CA ALA A 38 8.79 -5.72 -1.22
C ALA A 38 9.57 -5.11 -2.40
N VAL A 39 10.74 -4.54 -2.10
CA VAL A 39 11.62 -3.86 -3.05
C VAL A 39 13.09 -4.10 -2.65
N ASP A 40 14.02 -3.89 -3.58
CA ASP A 40 15.48 -3.84 -3.32
C ASP A 40 16.04 -2.55 -3.92
N CYS A 41 15.71 -1.43 -3.27
CA CYS A 41 16.08 -0.10 -3.73
C CYS A 41 17.27 0.48 -2.98
N LYS A 42 17.71 -0.17 -1.90
CA LYS A 42 18.81 0.26 -1.04
C LYS A 42 18.58 1.69 -0.53
N SER A 43 17.33 2.04 -0.25
CA SER A 43 16.92 3.39 0.15
C SER A 43 17.35 3.76 1.57
N GLY A 44 17.76 2.77 2.37
CA GLY A 44 17.97 2.91 3.81
C GLY A 44 16.69 2.72 4.64
N TYR A 45 15.55 2.47 3.99
CA TYR A 45 14.27 2.18 4.64
C TYR A 45 13.41 1.17 3.85
N ASP A 46 14.04 0.25 3.11
CA ASP A 46 13.34 -0.79 2.34
C ASP A 46 12.46 -1.67 3.24
N ASP A 47 12.86 -1.91 4.50
CA ASP A 47 12.02 -2.61 5.50
C ASP A 47 10.74 -1.83 5.86
N LEU A 48 10.79 -0.50 5.85
CA LEU A 48 9.59 0.33 6.05
C LEU A 48 8.67 0.26 4.84
N LEU A 49 9.21 0.20 3.62
CA LEU A 49 8.42 0.01 2.39
C LEU A 49 7.76 -1.38 2.37
N LYS A 50 8.49 -2.40 2.83
CA LYS A 50 7.96 -3.75 3.06
C LYS A 50 6.79 -3.73 4.03
N GLU A 51 6.97 -3.11 5.18
CA GLU A 51 5.92 -2.98 6.19
C GLU A 51 4.70 -2.24 5.66
N ALA A 52 4.92 -1.16 4.90
CA ALA A 52 3.87 -0.37 4.26
C ALA A 52 3.06 -1.18 3.25
N LEU A 53 3.73 -1.94 2.38
CA LEU A 53 3.06 -2.79 1.41
C LEU A 53 2.14 -3.79 2.11
N TYR A 54 2.67 -4.56 3.06
CA TYR A 54 1.89 -5.63 3.68
C TYR A 54 0.82 -5.12 4.65
N ALA A 55 1.03 -3.97 5.29
CA ALA A 55 -0.02 -3.30 6.06
C ALA A 55 -1.19 -2.87 5.15
N PHE A 56 -0.89 -2.25 4.00
CA PHE A 56 -1.89 -1.93 2.99
C PHE A 56 -2.62 -3.18 2.48
N GLU A 57 -1.90 -4.24 2.12
CA GLU A 57 -2.51 -5.48 1.64
C GLU A 57 -3.44 -6.10 2.68
N SER A 58 -3.01 -6.13 3.95
CA SER A 58 -3.83 -6.58 5.07
C SER A 58 -5.11 -5.74 5.22
N ASP A 59 -5.00 -4.41 5.18
CA ASP A 59 -6.15 -3.52 5.31
C ASP A 59 -7.18 -3.72 4.17
N ILE A 60 -6.72 -3.81 2.91
CA ILE A 60 -7.64 -4.03 1.79
C ILE A 60 -8.23 -5.45 1.79
N LEU A 61 -7.48 -6.46 2.22
CA LEU A 61 -8.00 -7.82 2.39
C LEU A 61 -9.11 -7.84 3.43
N ASN A 62 -8.89 -7.18 4.57
CA ASN A 62 -9.87 -7.10 5.65
C ASN A 62 -11.13 -6.32 5.23
N LYS A 63 -10.98 -5.25 4.45
CA LYS A 63 -12.11 -4.42 3.99
C LYS A 63 -12.91 -5.07 2.85
N TYR A 64 -12.22 -5.61 1.84
CA TYR A 64 -12.84 -5.97 0.56
C TYR A 64 -13.00 -7.48 0.33
N ASP A 65 -12.26 -8.33 1.06
CA ASP A 65 -12.40 -9.78 0.92
C ASP A 65 -12.10 -10.55 2.22
N GLN A 66 -12.64 -10.09 3.35
CA GLN A 66 -12.33 -10.61 4.69
C GLN A 66 -12.44 -12.15 4.80
N LYS A 67 -13.41 -12.75 4.09
CA LYS A 67 -13.66 -14.21 4.13
C LYS A 67 -12.86 -14.98 3.09
N GLY A 68 -12.68 -14.39 1.90
CA GLY A 68 -12.02 -15.06 0.78
C GLY A 68 -10.51 -14.97 0.82
N GLN A 69 -9.97 -13.93 1.48
CA GLN A 69 -8.53 -13.64 1.57
C GLN A 69 -7.83 -13.65 0.19
N ASN A 70 -8.56 -13.26 -0.87
CA ASN A 70 -8.06 -13.20 -2.21
C ASN A 70 -7.46 -11.82 -2.51
N LYS A 71 -6.12 -11.77 -2.54
CA LYS A 71 -5.34 -10.55 -2.81
C LYS A 71 -5.79 -9.86 -4.11
N LEU A 72 -5.90 -10.59 -5.22
CA LEU A 72 -6.31 -10.00 -6.50
C LEU A 72 -7.69 -9.34 -6.43
N ARG A 73 -8.66 -9.99 -5.76
CA ARG A 73 -10.00 -9.42 -5.56
C ARG A 73 -9.94 -8.15 -4.72
N ALA A 74 -9.20 -8.16 -3.61
CA ALA A 74 -9.07 -7.01 -2.73
C ALA A 74 -8.45 -5.80 -3.46
N TYR A 75 -7.38 -6.02 -4.23
CA TYR A 75 -6.80 -4.96 -5.07
C TYR A 75 -7.77 -4.41 -6.10
N ARG A 76 -8.47 -5.28 -6.84
CA ARG A 76 -9.46 -4.85 -7.85
C ARG A 76 -10.55 -3.98 -7.23
N ALA A 77 -11.07 -4.40 -6.08
CA ALA A 77 -12.08 -3.66 -5.35
C ALA A 77 -11.53 -2.30 -4.88
N TYR A 78 -10.33 -2.28 -4.31
CA TYR A 78 -9.68 -1.05 -3.86
C TYR A 78 -9.40 -0.08 -5.01
N ILE A 79 -8.79 -0.53 -6.10
CA ILE A 79 -8.51 0.29 -7.29
C ILE A 79 -9.80 0.81 -7.92
N SER A 80 -10.84 -0.03 -8.02
CA SER A 80 -12.15 0.40 -8.50
C SER A 80 -12.78 1.47 -7.60
N SER A 81 -12.69 1.31 -6.27
CA SER A 81 -13.14 2.33 -5.32
C SER A 81 -12.34 3.62 -5.48
N PHE A 82 -11.03 3.54 -5.65
CA PHE A 82 -10.16 4.69 -5.89
C PHE A 82 -10.56 5.46 -7.15
N ILE A 83 -10.68 4.78 -8.30
CA ILE A 83 -11.07 5.40 -9.57
C ILE A 83 -12.45 6.06 -9.46
N SER A 84 -13.38 5.45 -8.74
CA SER A 84 -14.72 6.00 -8.53
C SER A 84 -14.80 7.08 -7.43
N ASN A 85 -13.68 7.44 -6.81
CA ASN A 85 -13.59 8.34 -5.67
C ASN A 85 -14.48 7.91 -4.47
N ARG A 86 -14.47 6.60 -4.18
CA ARG A 86 -15.25 5.96 -3.11
C ARG A 86 -14.37 5.23 -2.09
N THR A 87 -13.08 5.57 -2.02
CA THR A 87 -12.18 4.98 -1.04
C THR A 87 -12.50 5.51 0.35
N GLU A 88 -13.06 4.65 1.21
CA GLU A 88 -13.35 4.98 2.61
C GLU A 88 -12.11 4.70 3.49
N LEU A 89 -11.11 5.58 3.44
CA LEU A 89 -9.83 5.40 4.14
C LEU A 89 -10.04 5.30 5.66
N GLU A 90 -10.95 6.09 6.22
CA GLU A 90 -11.31 6.10 7.64
C GLU A 90 -11.88 4.75 8.13
N LYS A 91 -12.47 3.98 7.20
CA LYS A 91 -13.05 2.65 7.46
C LYS A 91 -12.14 1.51 7.00
N THR A 92 -10.89 1.80 6.69
CA THR A 92 -9.91 0.85 6.14
C THR A 92 -8.63 0.86 6.96
N VAL A 93 -8.13 2.05 7.32
CA VAL A 93 -6.88 2.24 8.06
C VAL A 93 -6.97 1.66 9.47
N THR A 94 -5.97 0.87 9.85
CA THR A 94 -5.79 0.35 11.21
C THR A 94 -4.80 1.20 12.02
N PRO A 95 -4.71 1.01 13.37
CA PRO A 95 -3.70 1.71 14.17
C PRO A 95 -2.27 1.46 13.67
N HIS A 96 -2.01 0.26 13.15
CA HIS A 96 -0.71 -0.12 12.60
C HIS A 96 -0.39 0.66 11.33
N THR A 97 -1.33 0.74 10.39
CA THR A 97 -1.19 1.52 9.16
C THR A 97 -0.93 2.99 9.46
N LYS A 98 -1.62 3.56 10.46
CA LYS A 98 -1.33 4.93 10.89
C LYS A 98 0.10 5.07 11.43
N ALA A 99 0.56 4.13 12.25
CA ALA A 99 1.92 4.17 12.78
C ALA A 99 2.98 4.08 11.65
N VAL A 100 2.76 3.22 10.66
CA VAL A 100 3.61 3.14 9.45
C VAL A 100 3.58 4.46 8.67
N PHE A 101 2.39 5.04 8.47
CA PHE A 101 2.22 6.33 7.79
C PHE A 101 2.98 7.46 8.48
N ASP A 102 2.87 7.57 9.80
CA ASP A 102 3.55 8.62 10.58
C ASP A 102 5.08 8.57 10.38
N ILE A 103 5.65 7.38 10.21
CA ILE A 103 7.09 7.19 9.94
C ILE A 103 7.42 7.45 8.49
N LEU A 104 6.59 6.98 7.56
CA LEU A 104 6.75 7.28 6.14
C LEU A 104 6.79 8.80 5.91
N LYS A 105 5.94 9.59 6.60
CA LYS A 105 5.97 11.06 6.51
C LYS A 105 7.31 11.69 6.93
N SER A 106 8.09 11.01 7.76
CA SER A 106 9.43 11.49 8.14
C SER A 106 10.46 11.37 7.01
N LYS A 107 10.17 10.56 5.97
CA LYS A 107 11.01 10.37 4.78
C LYS A 107 10.73 11.47 3.78
N THR A 108 11.27 12.66 4.03
CA THR A 108 10.95 13.86 3.25
C THR A 108 11.25 13.73 1.76
N GLU A 109 12.23 12.91 1.39
CA GLU A 109 12.58 12.63 0.00
C GLU A 109 11.52 11.80 -0.74
N LEU A 110 10.70 11.03 -0.01
CA LEU A 110 9.61 10.23 -0.55
C LEU A 110 8.39 11.09 -0.93
N TRP A 111 8.27 12.30 -0.36
CA TRP A 111 7.06 13.12 -0.50
C TRP A 111 7.36 14.47 -1.16
N ASP A 112 6.47 14.90 -2.03
CA ASP A 112 6.38 16.26 -2.55
C ASP A 112 5.08 16.86 -1.99
N ASP A 113 5.22 17.65 -0.94
CA ASP A 113 4.13 18.05 -0.03
C ASP A 113 3.31 16.84 0.49
N ASN A 114 2.06 16.72 0.04
CA ASN A 114 1.13 15.66 0.42
C ASN A 114 1.03 14.55 -0.65
N HIS A 115 1.86 14.61 -1.69
CA HIS A 115 1.87 13.66 -2.80
C HIS A 115 3.17 12.85 -2.80
N LEU A 116 3.14 11.68 -3.43
CA LEU A 116 4.35 10.89 -3.64
C LEU A 116 5.31 11.67 -4.55
N ASN A 117 6.57 11.81 -4.14
CA ASN A 117 7.59 12.43 -4.97
C ASN A 117 7.99 11.46 -6.10
N TYR A 118 7.38 11.62 -7.26
CA TYR A 118 7.62 10.76 -8.43
C TYR A 118 9.04 10.85 -8.99
N ASN A 119 9.80 11.91 -8.64
CA ASN A 119 11.19 12.11 -9.06
C ASN A 119 12.20 11.59 -8.03
N SER A 120 11.74 11.04 -6.90
CA SER A 120 12.63 10.49 -5.88
C SER A 120 13.37 9.23 -6.37
N ALA A 121 14.57 9.01 -5.85
CA ALA A 121 15.39 7.85 -6.22
C ALA A 121 14.68 6.52 -5.91
N VAL A 122 13.92 6.47 -4.81
CA VAL A 122 13.13 5.29 -4.42
C VAL A 122 11.98 5.03 -5.37
N VAL A 123 11.20 6.05 -5.76
CA VAL A 123 10.09 5.86 -6.71
C VAL A 123 10.61 5.48 -8.09
N LYS A 124 11.73 6.07 -8.53
CA LYS A 124 12.40 5.66 -9.77
C LYS A 124 12.87 4.21 -9.72
N CYS A 125 13.48 3.78 -8.63
CA CYS A 125 13.86 2.39 -8.46
C CYS A 125 12.65 1.45 -8.53
N ILE A 126 11.56 1.77 -7.83
CA ILE A 126 10.33 0.99 -7.86
C ILE A 126 9.78 0.91 -9.29
N SER A 127 9.65 2.05 -9.98
CA SER A 127 9.06 2.10 -11.32
C SER A 127 9.89 1.32 -12.35
N ASP A 128 11.22 1.41 -12.28
CA ASP A 128 12.12 0.68 -13.19
C ASP A 128 12.08 -0.84 -12.98
N ASN A 129 11.72 -1.30 -11.77
CA ASN A 129 11.65 -2.71 -11.40
C ASN A 129 10.24 -3.34 -11.49
N ILE A 130 9.22 -2.60 -11.96
CA ILE A 130 7.90 -3.18 -12.29
C ILE A 130 8.08 -4.32 -13.31
N GLU A 131 7.42 -5.46 -13.13
CA GLU A 131 7.55 -6.60 -14.04
C GLU A 131 6.70 -6.42 -15.32
N ASP A 132 5.53 -5.80 -15.18
CA ASP A 132 4.63 -5.53 -16.30
C ASP A 132 5.18 -4.38 -17.17
N ASN A 133 5.74 -4.72 -18.33
CA ASN A 133 6.35 -3.75 -19.24
C ASN A 133 5.39 -2.64 -19.69
N GLY A 134 4.10 -2.94 -19.87
CA GLY A 134 3.11 -1.95 -20.30
C GLY A 134 2.84 -0.92 -19.21
N LEU A 135 2.66 -1.38 -17.97
CA LEU A 135 2.50 -0.49 -16.82
C LEU A 135 3.78 0.29 -16.51
N LYS A 136 4.95 -0.35 -16.58
CA LYS A 136 6.25 0.31 -16.44
C LYS A 136 6.41 1.45 -17.42
N GLN A 137 6.21 1.17 -18.71
CA GLN A 137 6.34 2.18 -19.76
C GLN A 137 5.35 3.32 -19.56
N THR A 138 4.10 3.00 -19.20
CA THR A 138 3.06 4.00 -18.94
C THR A 138 3.44 4.89 -17.75
N LEU A 139 3.84 4.31 -16.63
CA LEU A 139 4.26 5.05 -15.44
C LEU A 139 5.47 5.94 -15.74
N ASN A 140 6.52 5.37 -16.31
CA ASN A 140 7.74 6.12 -16.62
C ASN A 140 7.50 7.22 -17.65
N ALA A 141 6.62 7.02 -18.64
CA ALA A 141 6.22 8.08 -19.56
C ALA A 141 5.53 9.22 -18.81
N LEU A 142 4.56 8.93 -17.95
CA LEU A 142 3.85 9.94 -17.15
C LEU A 142 4.82 10.73 -16.24
N ILE A 143 5.78 10.05 -15.62
CA ILE A 143 6.80 10.68 -14.76
C ILE A 143 7.71 11.59 -15.60
N THR A 144 8.27 11.09 -16.70
CA THR A 144 9.23 11.84 -17.54
C THR A 144 8.61 13.04 -18.26
N THR A 145 7.32 12.99 -18.60
CA THR A 145 6.58 14.13 -19.17
C THR A 145 5.99 15.05 -18.11
N ASN A 146 6.36 14.89 -16.83
CA ASN A 146 5.82 15.65 -15.69
C ASN A 146 4.28 15.71 -15.69
N SER A 147 3.65 14.62 -16.12
CA SER A 147 2.19 14.50 -16.26
C SER A 147 1.61 13.51 -15.26
N MET A 148 2.44 12.92 -14.41
CA MET A 148 2.01 11.90 -13.46
C MET A 148 1.02 12.46 -12.45
N ARG A 149 -0.13 11.78 -12.35
CA ARG A 149 -1.16 11.95 -11.33
C ARG A 149 -1.72 10.59 -10.96
N SER A 150 -2.08 10.38 -9.70
CA SER A 150 -2.63 9.10 -9.22
C SER A 150 -3.81 8.62 -10.06
N GLU A 151 -4.70 9.52 -10.48
CA GLU A 151 -5.90 9.21 -11.26
C GLU A 151 -5.55 8.74 -12.68
N LEU A 152 -4.49 9.30 -13.28
CA LEU A 152 -4.04 8.95 -14.62
C LEU A 152 -3.43 7.55 -14.66
N PHE A 153 -2.69 7.17 -13.63
CA PHE A 153 -2.10 5.84 -13.55
C PHE A 153 -3.06 4.79 -12.96
N ALA A 154 -4.06 5.18 -12.17
CA ALA A 154 -5.07 4.23 -11.70
C ALA A 154 -5.89 3.61 -12.84
N SER A 155 -6.15 4.37 -13.92
CA SER A 155 -6.89 3.88 -15.10
C SER A 155 -6.29 2.62 -15.74
N PRO A 156 -5.00 2.58 -16.14
CA PRO A 156 -4.39 1.37 -16.69
C PRO A 156 -4.28 0.20 -15.69
N LEU A 157 -4.35 0.46 -14.37
CA LEU A 157 -4.42 -0.61 -13.37
C LEU A 157 -5.76 -1.36 -13.39
N SER A 158 -6.85 -0.71 -13.80
CA SER A 158 -8.20 -1.31 -13.76
C SER A 158 -8.33 -2.60 -14.59
N SER A 159 -7.63 -2.68 -15.72
CA SER A 159 -7.60 -3.84 -16.62
C SER A 159 -6.45 -4.80 -16.35
N ASN A 160 -5.56 -4.49 -15.40
CA ASN A 160 -4.37 -5.28 -15.12
C ASN A 160 -4.58 -6.18 -13.87
N THR A 161 -3.68 -7.14 -13.64
CA THR A 161 -3.68 -8.04 -12.47
C THR A 161 -2.31 -8.23 -11.84
N SER A 162 -1.26 -7.70 -12.46
CA SER A 162 0.14 -7.87 -12.08
C SER A 162 0.42 -7.34 -10.68
N TYR A 163 -0.31 -6.31 -10.21
CA TYR A 163 -0.20 -5.80 -8.83
C TYR A 163 -0.46 -6.85 -7.73
N ALA A 164 -1.09 -7.99 -8.05
CA ALA A 164 -1.26 -9.07 -7.10
C ALA A 164 0.01 -9.93 -6.90
N ARG A 165 0.99 -9.83 -7.81
CA ARG A 165 2.22 -10.66 -7.83
C ARG A 165 3.51 -9.83 -7.88
N ASP A 166 3.48 -8.71 -8.57
CA ASP A 166 4.58 -7.77 -8.70
C ASP A 166 4.61 -6.82 -7.48
N THR A 167 5.58 -7.04 -6.59
CA THR A 167 5.73 -6.28 -5.35
C THR A 167 6.17 -4.84 -5.59
N ASN A 168 6.90 -4.54 -6.67
CA ASN A 168 7.27 -3.17 -7.01
C ASN A 168 6.01 -2.38 -7.41
N LEU A 169 5.20 -2.93 -8.31
CA LEU A 169 3.92 -2.32 -8.69
C LEU A 169 2.98 -2.19 -7.49
N ALA A 170 2.89 -3.23 -6.67
CA ALA A 170 2.08 -3.22 -5.46
C ALA A 170 2.53 -2.15 -4.45
N THR A 171 3.84 -1.97 -4.28
CA THR A 171 4.43 -0.94 -3.42
C THR A 171 4.13 0.45 -3.96
N PHE A 172 4.28 0.66 -5.27
CA PHE A 172 3.89 1.93 -5.90
C PHE A 172 2.41 2.26 -5.62
N VAL A 173 1.52 1.27 -5.80
CA VAL A 173 0.08 1.43 -5.52
C VAL A 173 -0.17 1.77 -4.05
N ALA A 174 0.50 1.09 -3.12
CA ALA A 174 0.37 1.38 -1.69
C ALA A 174 0.81 2.82 -1.37
N LEU A 175 1.96 3.26 -1.90
CA LEU A 175 2.47 4.59 -1.63
C LEU A 175 1.60 5.69 -2.26
N ASP A 176 1.27 5.55 -3.54
CA ASP A 176 0.59 6.60 -4.32
C ASP A 176 -0.92 6.62 -4.11
N LEU A 177 -1.59 5.47 -4.14
CA LEU A 177 -3.06 5.44 -4.07
C LEU A 177 -3.58 5.37 -2.64
N TYR A 178 -2.80 4.84 -1.69
CA TYR A 178 -3.21 4.66 -0.30
C TYR A 178 -2.54 5.65 0.66
N TYR A 179 -1.23 5.55 0.90
CA TYR A 179 -0.54 6.35 1.91
C TYR A 179 -0.53 7.85 1.59
N SER A 180 -0.35 8.26 0.33
CA SER A 180 -0.43 9.68 -0.04
C SER A 180 -1.78 10.30 0.31
N LYS A 181 -2.86 9.51 0.19
CA LYS A 181 -4.24 9.97 0.43
C LYS A 181 -4.59 10.05 1.91
N LEU A 182 -3.82 9.38 2.78
CA LEU A 182 -3.97 9.52 4.23
C LEU A 182 -3.63 10.94 4.71
N ASN A 183 -2.92 11.75 3.92
CA ASN A 183 -2.71 13.17 4.24
C ASN A 183 -4.02 13.98 4.32
N ALA A 184 -5.10 13.50 3.68
CA ALA A 184 -6.41 14.15 3.72
C ALA A 184 -7.31 13.64 4.86
N VAL A 185 -6.88 12.62 5.61
CA VAL A 185 -7.67 12.02 6.69
C VAL A 185 -7.43 12.75 8.01
N ASP A 186 -8.52 13.17 8.68
CA ASP A 186 -8.46 13.69 10.04
C ASP A 186 -8.50 12.54 11.06
N PHE A 187 -7.34 12.23 11.66
CA PHE A 187 -7.20 11.17 12.64
C PHE A 187 -7.57 11.55 14.08
N THR A 188 -7.95 12.81 14.36
CA THR A 188 -8.14 13.29 15.74
C THR A 188 -9.23 12.56 16.51
N ASN A 189 -10.30 12.15 15.83
CA ASN A 189 -11.48 11.52 16.45
C ASN A 189 -11.85 10.16 15.83
N LEU A 190 -10.93 9.54 15.09
CA LEU A 190 -11.17 8.24 14.45
C LEU A 190 -10.81 7.08 15.38
N ASP A 191 -11.78 6.22 15.69
CA ASP A 191 -11.51 4.92 16.30
C ASP A 191 -11.02 3.93 15.23
N LEU A 192 -9.70 3.88 15.05
CA LEU A 192 -9.06 2.96 14.11
C LEU A 192 -9.15 1.49 14.55
N THR A 193 -9.44 1.22 15.83
CA THR A 193 -9.54 -0.17 16.33
C THR A 193 -10.78 -0.87 15.77
N ALA A 194 -11.80 -0.10 15.35
CA ALA A 194 -12.97 -0.61 14.67
C ALA A 194 -12.65 -1.32 13.34
N ASN A 195 -11.52 -0.98 12.70
CA ASN A 195 -11.08 -1.54 11.42
C ASN A 195 -10.21 -2.81 11.58
N ILE A 196 -9.86 -3.18 12.81
CA ILE A 196 -9.13 -4.43 13.06
C ILE A 196 -10.07 -5.60 12.75
N ALA A 197 -9.62 -6.53 11.91
CA ALA A 197 -10.38 -7.72 11.59
C ALA A 197 -10.73 -8.48 12.87
N LYS A 198 -12.02 -8.54 13.19
CA LYS A 198 -12.52 -9.37 14.29
C LYS A 198 -12.41 -10.83 13.85
N ALA A 199 -11.80 -11.67 14.68
CA ALA A 199 -11.83 -13.11 14.49
C ALA A 199 -13.31 -13.54 14.40
N GLN A 200 -13.72 -14.11 13.26
CA GLN A 200 -15.04 -14.71 13.15
C GLN A 200 -15.07 -15.90 14.11
N PRO A 201 -16.05 -16.03 15.02
CA PRO A 201 -16.19 -17.23 15.82
C PRO A 201 -16.35 -18.42 14.88
N ILE A 202 -15.46 -19.41 15.01
CA ILE A 202 -15.53 -20.65 14.26
C ILE A 202 -16.72 -21.42 14.84
N ASP A 203 -17.84 -21.47 14.09
CA ASP A 203 -18.94 -22.37 14.39
C ASP A 203 -18.58 -23.78 13.89
N PHE A 204 -18.04 -24.60 14.79
CA PHE A 204 -17.67 -26.00 14.52
C PHE A 204 -18.87 -26.87 14.12
N ASN A 205 -20.12 -26.39 14.28
CA ASN A 205 -21.32 -27.14 13.91
C ASN A 205 -21.76 -26.88 12.46
N LYS A 206 -21.12 -25.95 11.76
CA LYS A 206 -21.48 -25.62 10.38
C LYS A 206 -20.92 -26.69 9.43
N LYS A 207 -21.77 -27.67 9.06
CA LYS A 207 -21.42 -28.69 8.06
C LYS A 207 -20.97 -28.01 6.75
N PRO A 208 -19.89 -28.47 6.11
CA PRO A 208 -19.51 -28.02 4.78
C PRO A 208 -20.67 -28.25 3.82
N THR A 209 -21.14 -27.19 3.15
CA THR A 209 -22.08 -27.33 2.06
C THR A 209 -21.38 -28.10 0.95
N ALA A 210 -21.75 -29.37 0.77
CA ALA A 210 -21.24 -30.18 -0.34
C ALA A 210 -21.53 -29.44 -1.65
N THR A 211 -20.47 -28.99 -2.33
CA THR A 211 -20.58 -28.49 -3.69
C THR A 211 -21.11 -29.65 -4.55
N PRO A 212 -22.21 -29.48 -5.30
CA PRO A 212 -22.68 -30.53 -6.19
C PRO A 212 -21.55 -30.86 -7.17
N ILE A 213 -21.08 -32.11 -7.14
CA ILE A 213 -20.18 -32.63 -8.17
C ILE A 213 -20.93 -32.51 -9.48
N GLN A 214 -20.51 -31.58 -10.35
CA GLN A 214 -20.98 -31.55 -11.73
C GLN A 214 -20.53 -32.87 -12.37
N LYS A 215 -21.49 -33.75 -12.66
CA LYS A 215 -21.26 -34.93 -13.49
C LYS A 215 -20.75 -34.44 -14.84
N LYS A 216 -19.51 -34.79 -15.16
CA LYS A 216 -18.92 -34.63 -16.49
C LYS A 216 -19.79 -35.43 -17.48
N VAL A 217 -20.55 -34.73 -18.32
CA VAL A 217 -21.29 -35.33 -19.42
C VAL A 217 -20.25 -35.90 -20.39
N PRO A 218 -20.33 -37.18 -20.82
CA PRO A 218 -19.42 -37.72 -21.81
C PRO A 218 -19.63 -37.01 -23.15
N ASN A 219 -18.55 -36.50 -23.74
CA ASN A 219 -18.56 -35.99 -25.12
C ASN A 219 -18.99 -37.14 -26.05
N THR A 220 -20.17 -37.01 -26.65
CA THR A 220 -20.56 -37.81 -27.79
C THR A 220 -19.60 -37.56 -28.95
N ALA A 221 -19.25 -38.64 -29.63
CA ALA A 221 -18.27 -38.69 -30.71
C ALA A 221 -18.53 -37.65 -31.80
N VAL A 222 -17.45 -36.97 -32.21
CA VAL A 222 -17.42 -36.25 -33.48
C VAL A 222 -17.40 -37.30 -34.57
N ASP A 223 -18.50 -37.41 -35.30
CA ASP A 223 -18.61 -38.24 -36.50
C ASP A 223 -17.84 -37.55 -37.64
N HIS A 224 -16.79 -38.22 -38.11
CA HIS A 224 -16.03 -37.85 -39.30
C HIS A 224 -16.41 -38.80 -40.45
N THR A 225 -17.63 -38.69 -40.95
CA THR A 225 -17.99 -39.29 -42.24
C THR A 225 -18.74 -38.25 -43.07
N GLY A 226 -18.06 -37.74 -44.11
CA GLY A 226 -18.69 -36.90 -45.12
C GLY A 226 -19.61 -37.70 -46.03
N HIS A 227 -20.27 -37.02 -46.98
CA HIS A 227 -20.28 -37.36 -48.40
C HIS A 227 -20.90 -36.19 -49.19
N ASN A 228 -20.26 -35.87 -50.32
CA ASN A 228 -20.79 -35.05 -51.39
C ASN A 228 -22.12 -35.60 -51.90
N HIS A 229 -23.03 -34.70 -52.27
CA HIS A 229 -23.67 -34.65 -53.59
C HIS A 229 -24.17 -33.23 -53.86
#